data_AF-A0A196S6H0-F1
#
_entry.id   AF-A0A196S6H0-F1
#
_cell.length_a   1.000
_cell.length_b   1.000
_cell.length_c   1.000
_cell.angle_alpha   90.00
_cell.angle_beta   90.00
_cell.angle_gamma   90.00
#
_symmetry.space_group_name_H-M   'P 1'
#
loop_
_entity.id
_entity.type
_entity.pdbx_description
1 polymer ?
#
loop_
_entity_poly.entity_id
_entity_poly.type
_entity_poly.pdbx_seq_one_letter_code
_entity_poly.pdbx_strand_id
1 'polypeptide(L)'
;MRTDLSDYIENSIRTLIHTIQHTTAQNRNTSDEDIPTPNGISVRLVLNTTQNLPVYASFLEYFKSSNFPKTIPYHEKCICVFQRIHNLDVLLFIMYVYECPESSLSNERTTYISYLDSVRFLTPPSYRKPIYQEVVASYLSYAHDHGFNTAHIWVCPPKRGDDYIIFSHPQEQKTPLADRLQRWYQDILTTAHSRGSVFEVTNMVDEYMCGKYNHKCDDRDLLRIPHFSGDIWIQESNEKCKELVKQGFVAEGETDEASRRTEEGGHPGRRRVRKRGRLLSEVFEVMKNYRNRLLVVKLQHQCRNCGCFLADEDHFSVETLPYEMKLPSQRRTIEMPHFLCQKCLITADLNPAQTVTFVPHESLIRDDFNSPILSRVFENRQVFLTVCQSYHYQFDQLRRAIFSTMMVLYHCFNPTIPICNHSCNECNDFIVSGKRWHCPICPDFDLCDKCRMKFSHQHELVPFDIAARTHEEKETLERLANVPCAVQLYALVHCFVCDVSMCGVPLCALMKSALHHYVKCGKEKCELCGEVRRIAGMHIQECKDVSCKVPHRFFMK
;
A
#
# COMPACT_ATOMS: atom_id res chain seq x y z
N MET A 1 3.76 -11.64 -15.65
CA MET A 1 3.09 -12.64 -14.80
C MET A 1 1.65 -12.19 -14.64
N ARG A 2 0.66 -13.07 -14.84
CA ARG A 2 -0.75 -12.76 -14.53
C ARG A 2 -1.01 -13.17 -13.09
N THR A 3 -1.83 -12.40 -12.39
CA THR A 3 -2.27 -12.70 -11.02
C THR A 3 -3.78 -12.52 -10.94
N ASP A 4 -4.40 -13.09 -9.91
CA ASP A 4 -5.83 -12.97 -9.69
C ASP A 4 -6.29 -11.49 -9.65
N LEU A 5 -5.60 -10.64 -8.87
CA LEU A 5 -5.85 -9.20 -8.83
C LEU A 5 -5.66 -8.51 -10.20
N SER A 6 -4.62 -8.90 -10.95
CA SER A 6 -4.37 -8.35 -12.28
C SER A 6 -5.52 -8.65 -13.23
N ASP A 7 -6.01 -9.89 -13.19
CA ASP A 7 -7.07 -10.38 -14.07
C ASP A 7 -8.44 -9.82 -13.70
N TYR A 8 -8.72 -9.67 -12.40
CA TYR A 8 -9.93 -9.02 -11.89
C TYR A 8 -10.06 -7.59 -12.44
N ILE A 9 -9.01 -6.78 -12.29
CA ILE A 9 -9.02 -5.39 -12.76
C ILE A 9 -9.04 -5.33 -14.30
N GLU A 10 -8.25 -6.15 -14.99
CA GLU A 10 -8.19 -6.16 -16.46
C GLU A 10 -9.55 -6.55 -17.08
N ASN A 11 -10.27 -7.50 -16.47
CA ASN A 11 -11.61 -7.89 -16.90
C ASN A 11 -12.62 -6.75 -16.69
N SER A 12 -12.58 -6.05 -15.55
CA SER A 12 -13.47 -4.92 -15.30
C SER A 12 -13.23 -3.77 -16.29
N ILE A 13 -11.97 -3.47 -16.60
CA ILE A 13 -11.60 -2.50 -17.65
C ILE A 13 -12.13 -2.92 -19.02
N ARG A 14 -12.06 -4.20 -19.37
CA ARG A 14 -12.58 -4.72 -20.65
C ARG A 14 -14.09 -4.50 -20.76
N THR A 15 -14.84 -4.80 -19.70
CA THR A 15 -16.29 -4.52 -19.61
C THR A 15 -16.62 -3.04 -19.71
N LEU A 16 -15.83 -2.17 -19.05
CA LEU A 16 -15.98 -0.72 -19.16
C LEU A 16 -15.76 -0.23 -20.58
N ILE A 17 -14.70 -0.70 -21.26
CA ILE A 17 -14.40 -0.29 -22.64
C ILE A 17 -15.57 -0.62 -23.56
N HIS A 18 -16.13 -1.83 -23.47
CA HIS A 18 -17.33 -2.23 -24.22
C HIS A 18 -18.54 -1.35 -23.90
N THR A 19 -18.79 -1.08 -22.62
CA THR A 19 -19.91 -0.21 -22.19
C THR A 19 -19.79 1.19 -22.78
N ILE A 20 -18.60 1.80 -22.72
CA ILE A 20 -18.35 3.14 -23.27
C ILE A 20 -18.46 3.12 -24.79
N GLN A 21 -17.92 2.08 -25.46
CA GLN A 21 -17.97 1.92 -26.91
C GLN A 21 -19.42 1.88 -27.39
N HIS A 22 -20.22 0.97 -26.84
CA HIS A 22 -21.62 0.78 -27.18
C HIS A 22 -22.47 2.04 -26.89
N THR A 23 -22.31 2.65 -25.72
CA THR A 23 -23.02 3.90 -25.37
C THR A 23 -22.65 5.04 -26.31
N THR A 24 -21.38 5.12 -26.74
CA THR A 24 -20.92 6.16 -27.66
C THR A 24 -21.45 5.93 -29.08
N ALA A 25 -21.48 4.68 -29.54
CA ALA A 25 -22.04 4.30 -30.83
C ALA A 25 -23.54 4.63 -30.91
N GLN A 26 -24.30 4.26 -29.88
CA GLN A 26 -25.72 4.62 -29.75
C GLN A 26 -25.94 6.14 -29.80
N ASN A 27 -25.16 6.91 -29.03
CA ASN A 27 -25.28 8.37 -29.02
C ASN A 27 -24.91 9.02 -30.36
N ARG A 28 -24.10 8.36 -31.19
CA ARG A 28 -23.68 8.84 -32.51
C ARG A 28 -24.49 8.24 -33.66
N ASN A 29 -25.41 7.30 -33.38
CA ASN A 29 -26.12 6.51 -34.38
C ASN A 29 -25.16 5.80 -35.37
N THR A 30 -24.07 5.21 -34.87
CA THR A 30 -23.07 4.46 -35.66
C THR A 30 -22.93 3.01 -35.16
N SER A 31 -22.15 2.18 -35.86
CA SER A 31 -21.79 0.85 -35.37
C SER A 31 -20.76 0.94 -34.24
N ASP A 32 -20.72 -0.06 -33.36
CA ASP A 32 -19.69 -0.19 -32.31
C ASP A 32 -18.29 -0.29 -32.92
N GLU A 33 -18.15 -0.97 -34.06
CA GLU A 33 -16.88 -1.16 -34.78
C GLU A 33 -16.25 0.16 -35.25
N ASP A 34 -17.07 1.20 -35.45
CA ASP A 34 -16.63 2.53 -35.89
C ASP A 34 -16.08 3.38 -34.73
N ILE A 35 -16.30 2.95 -33.47
CA ILE A 35 -15.83 3.68 -32.29
C ILE A 35 -14.41 3.21 -31.92
N PRO A 36 -13.40 4.10 -32.00
CA PRO A 36 -12.03 3.72 -31.64
C PRO A 36 -11.94 3.36 -30.15
N THR A 37 -11.38 2.20 -29.85
CA THR A 37 -11.14 1.72 -28.48
C THR A 37 -9.64 1.58 -28.18
N PRO A 38 -9.24 1.61 -26.91
CA PRO A 38 -7.85 1.34 -26.53
C PRO A 38 -7.47 -0.11 -26.87
N ASN A 39 -6.43 -0.31 -27.67
CA ASN A 39 -5.87 -1.63 -27.93
C ASN A 39 -4.76 -1.99 -26.92
N GLY A 40 -4.68 -3.26 -26.54
CA GLY A 40 -3.57 -3.82 -25.76
C GLY A 40 -3.43 -3.25 -24.36
N ILE A 41 -4.53 -2.91 -23.69
CA ILE A 41 -4.51 -2.57 -22.26
C ILE A 41 -4.19 -3.83 -21.46
N SER A 42 -3.26 -3.72 -20.52
CA SER A 42 -2.95 -4.79 -19.58
C SER A 42 -2.67 -4.25 -18.19
N VAL A 43 -3.09 -4.99 -17.17
CA VAL A 43 -2.85 -4.65 -15.75
C VAL A 43 -1.93 -5.69 -15.15
N ARG A 44 -0.92 -5.28 -14.39
CA ARG A 44 0.03 -6.21 -13.75
C ARG A 44 0.26 -5.81 -12.31
N LEU A 45 0.08 -6.76 -11.40
CA LEU A 45 0.66 -6.74 -10.08
C LEU A 45 2.16 -7.01 -10.22
N VAL A 46 2.98 -5.99 -9.97
CA VAL A 46 4.45 -6.03 -10.16
C VAL A 46 5.22 -6.10 -8.84
N LEU A 47 4.56 -5.89 -7.71
CA LEU A 47 5.06 -6.12 -6.37
C LEU A 47 3.95 -6.73 -5.52
N ASN A 48 4.29 -7.72 -4.72
CA ASN A 48 3.44 -8.29 -3.66
C ASN A 48 4.37 -8.85 -2.58
N THR A 49 4.66 -8.06 -1.55
CA THR A 49 5.61 -8.43 -0.50
C THR A 49 5.05 -8.15 0.88
N THR A 50 5.39 -8.98 1.86
CA THR A 50 5.07 -8.71 3.27
C THR A 50 6.12 -7.81 3.88
N GLN A 51 5.68 -6.77 4.56
CA GLN A 51 6.49 -5.75 5.19
C GLN A 51 6.04 -5.56 6.65
N ASN A 52 6.89 -4.89 7.43
CA ASN A 52 6.59 -4.52 8.82
C ASN A 52 6.73 -3.01 8.97
N LEU A 53 5.62 -2.33 9.26
CA LEU A 53 5.57 -0.89 9.46
C LEU A 53 6.08 -0.54 10.86
N PRO A 54 7.20 0.20 11.02
CA PRO A 54 7.65 0.63 12.34
C PRO A 54 6.73 1.70 12.94
N VAL A 55 6.44 1.58 14.23
CA VAL A 55 5.69 2.57 15.01
C VAL A 55 6.68 3.54 15.66
N TYR A 56 6.36 4.84 15.64
CA TYR A 56 7.25 5.86 16.19
C TYR A 56 7.45 5.71 17.70
N ALA A 57 8.70 5.88 18.14
CA ALA A 57 9.09 5.72 19.54
C ALA A 57 8.34 6.67 20.50
N SER A 58 8.05 7.92 20.09
CA SER A 58 7.33 8.85 20.97
C SER A 58 5.87 8.46 21.14
N PHE A 59 5.24 7.86 20.12
CA PHE A 59 3.90 7.29 20.24
C PHE A 59 3.88 6.11 21.21
N LEU A 60 4.84 5.18 21.08
CA LEU A 60 4.97 4.04 21.98
C LEU A 60 5.24 4.46 23.43
N GLU A 61 6.09 5.47 23.65
CA GLU A 61 6.37 6.00 24.99
C GLU A 61 5.13 6.64 25.62
N TYR A 62 4.37 7.41 24.82
CA TYR A 62 3.12 8.00 25.30
C TYR A 62 2.11 6.92 25.70
N PHE A 63 1.97 5.86 24.91
CA PHE A 63 1.03 4.76 25.13
C PHE A 63 1.64 3.53 25.82
N LYS A 64 2.73 3.68 26.58
CA LYS A 64 3.46 2.54 27.17
C LYS A 64 2.61 1.57 28.01
N SER A 65 1.55 2.06 28.64
CA SER A 65 0.60 1.27 29.43
C SER A 65 -0.35 0.42 28.58
N SER A 66 -0.33 0.58 27.26
CA SER A 66 -1.20 -0.11 26.30
C SER A 66 -0.56 -1.33 25.67
N ASN A 67 0.76 -1.52 25.86
CA ASN A 67 1.56 -2.56 25.21
C ASN A 67 1.37 -2.62 23.67
N PHE A 68 1.25 -1.45 23.03
CA PHE A 68 1.10 -1.34 21.58
C PHE A 68 2.36 -1.87 20.87
N PRO A 69 2.24 -2.63 19.77
CA PRO A 69 3.40 -3.27 19.15
C PRO A 69 4.34 -2.26 18.52
N LYS A 70 5.62 -2.65 18.41
CA LYS A 70 6.65 -1.84 17.76
C LYS A 70 6.53 -1.83 16.24
N THR A 71 5.89 -2.84 15.67
CA THR A 71 5.70 -3.00 14.22
C THR A 71 4.32 -3.56 13.92
N ILE A 72 3.75 -3.15 12.78
CA ILE A 72 2.46 -3.65 12.28
C ILE A 72 2.72 -4.35 10.94
N PRO A 73 2.33 -5.64 10.78
CA PRO A 73 2.51 -6.34 9.53
C PRO A 73 1.52 -5.82 8.46
N TYR A 74 1.98 -5.75 7.21
CA TYR A 74 1.14 -5.43 6.06
C TYR A 74 1.72 -6.04 4.78
N HIS A 75 0.89 -6.17 3.75
CA HIS A 75 1.30 -6.51 2.40
C HIS A 75 1.41 -5.25 1.57
N GLU A 76 2.55 -5.03 0.95
CA GLU A 76 2.77 -3.96 -0.02
C GLU A 76 2.59 -4.52 -1.43
N LYS A 77 1.69 -3.89 -2.18
CA LYS A 77 1.36 -4.25 -3.56
C LYS A 77 1.56 -3.05 -4.49
N CYS A 78 2.08 -3.30 -5.68
CA CYS A 78 2.24 -2.31 -6.74
C CYS A 78 1.54 -2.78 -8.01
N ILE A 79 0.56 -2.00 -8.47
CA ILE A 79 -0.29 -2.29 -9.62
C ILE A 79 0.07 -1.31 -10.73
N CYS A 80 0.42 -1.83 -11.91
CA CYS A 80 0.75 -1.04 -13.08
C CYS A 80 -0.24 -1.29 -14.22
N VAL A 81 -0.58 -0.22 -14.96
CA VAL A 81 -1.35 -0.31 -16.21
C VAL A 81 -0.45 0.02 -17.38
N PHE A 82 -0.46 -0.85 -18.37
CA PHE A 82 0.25 -0.68 -19.63
C PHE A 82 -0.74 -0.60 -20.79
N GLN A 83 -0.33 0.08 -21.86
CA GLN A 83 -0.99 0.02 -23.14
C GLN A 83 0.03 -0.26 -24.26
N ARG A 84 -0.35 -1.12 -25.21
CA ARG A 84 0.39 -1.29 -26.45
C ARG A 84 0.10 -0.18 -27.45
N ILE A 85 1.03 0.76 -27.61
CA ILE A 85 0.96 1.89 -28.53
C ILE A 85 2.04 1.70 -29.60
N HIS A 86 1.65 1.67 -30.88
CA HIS A 86 2.55 1.36 -32.00
C HIS A 86 3.33 0.05 -31.80
N ASN A 87 2.65 -1.00 -31.31
CA ASN A 87 3.21 -2.31 -30.97
C ASN A 87 4.26 -2.33 -29.85
N LEU A 88 4.42 -1.23 -29.11
CA LEU A 88 5.33 -1.12 -27.98
C LEU A 88 4.54 -0.86 -26.69
N ASP A 89 4.95 -1.49 -25.60
CA ASP A 89 4.27 -1.32 -24.31
C ASP A 89 4.67 0.03 -23.68
N VAL A 90 3.68 0.75 -23.16
CA VAL A 90 3.85 2.03 -22.46
C VAL A 90 3.22 1.92 -21.08
N LEU A 91 4.01 2.18 -20.03
CA LEU A 91 3.54 2.28 -18.66
C LEU A 91 2.78 3.59 -18.49
N LEU A 92 1.50 3.50 -18.11
CA LEU A 92 0.58 4.63 -18.08
C LEU A 92 0.14 5.04 -16.69
N PHE A 93 0.08 4.09 -15.75
CA PHE A 93 -0.45 4.28 -14.42
C PHE A 93 0.27 3.36 -13.44
N ILE A 94 0.58 3.85 -12.25
CA ILE A 94 1.18 3.09 -11.14
C ILE A 94 0.37 3.39 -9.89
N MET A 95 0.02 2.36 -9.11
CA MET A 95 -0.65 2.50 -7.82
C MET A 95 -0.02 1.56 -6.79
N TYR A 96 0.41 2.12 -5.67
CA TYR A 96 0.85 1.39 -4.49
C TYR A 96 -0.28 1.30 -3.48
N VAL A 97 -0.52 0.09 -2.98
CA VAL A 97 -1.52 -0.18 -1.94
C VAL A 97 -0.88 -0.99 -0.82
N TYR A 98 -1.31 -0.70 0.40
CA TYR A 98 -1.01 -1.51 1.57
C TYR A 98 -2.26 -2.27 1.98
N GLU A 99 -2.11 -3.55 2.29
CA GLU A 99 -3.18 -4.44 2.71
C GLU A 99 -2.82 -5.06 4.05
N CYS A 100 -3.61 -4.76 5.09
CA CYS A 100 -3.37 -5.25 6.43
C CYS A 100 -4.26 -6.45 6.74
N PRO A 101 -3.69 -7.62 7.09
CA PRO A 101 -4.46 -8.80 7.47
C PRO A 101 -5.19 -8.61 8.81
N GLU A 102 -5.96 -9.62 9.21
CA GLU A 102 -6.70 -9.62 10.47
C GLU A 102 -5.79 -9.42 11.70
N SER A 103 -4.56 -9.96 11.64
CA SER A 103 -3.58 -9.86 12.73
C SER A 103 -3.01 -8.45 12.97
N SER A 104 -3.38 -7.45 12.16
CA SER A 104 -2.72 -6.12 12.15
C SER A 104 -3.28 -5.10 13.15
N LEU A 105 -3.91 -5.56 14.23
CA LEU A 105 -4.43 -4.73 15.34
C LEU A 105 -5.29 -3.55 14.86
N SER A 106 -4.81 -2.31 15.03
CA SER A 106 -5.52 -1.09 14.64
C SER A 106 -5.74 -0.98 13.13
N ASN A 107 -4.98 -1.73 12.34
CA ASN A 107 -5.10 -1.82 10.89
C ASN A 107 -5.85 -3.09 10.44
N GLU A 108 -6.46 -3.83 11.36
CA GLU A 108 -7.18 -5.07 11.06
C GLU A 108 -8.06 -4.92 9.81
N ARG A 109 -7.84 -5.80 8.82
CA ARG A 109 -8.62 -5.86 7.58
C ARG A 109 -8.77 -4.50 6.90
N THR A 110 -7.73 -3.68 6.95
CA THR A 110 -7.73 -2.34 6.34
C THR A 110 -6.82 -2.32 5.12
N THR A 111 -7.26 -1.70 4.04
CA THR A 111 -6.40 -1.33 2.92
C THR A 111 -6.13 0.18 2.87
N TYR A 112 -4.97 0.58 2.35
CA TYR A 112 -4.57 1.97 2.16
C TYR A 112 -4.03 2.18 0.75
N ILE A 113 -4.64 3.12 0.01
CA ILE A 113 -4.09 3.56 -1.27
C ILE A 113 -3.02 4.60 -0.98
N SER A 114 -1.75 4.17 -1.00
CA SER A 114 -0.63 4.98 -0.54
C SER A 114 -0.22 6.02 -1.58
N TYR A 115 -0.03 5.59 -2.83
CA TYR A 115 0.41 6.47 -3.90
C TYR A 115 -0.23 6.02 -5.21
N LEU A 116 -0.67 6.97 -6.03
CA LEU A 116 -1.01 6.70 -7.42
C LEU A 116 -0.50 7.82 -8.30
N ASP A 117 -0.06 7.47 -9.50
CA ASP A 117 0.46 8.42 -10.49
C ASP A 117 0.20 7.93 -11.91
N SER A 118 0.19 8.85 -12.87
CA SER A 118 -0.16 8.50 -14.25
C SER A 118 0.43 9.45 -15.28
N VAL A 119 0.58 8.97 -16.51
CA VAL A 119 0.93 9.79 -17.68
C VAL A 119 -0.23 9.87 -18.67
N ARG A 120 -0.27 10.94 -19.46
CA ARG A 120 -1.42 11.27 -20.33
C ARG A 120 -1.54 10.45 -21.62
N PHE A 121 -0.63 9.53 -21.90
CA PHE A 121 -0.47 8.91 -23.22
C PHE A 121 -1.49 7.84 -23.59
N LEU A 122 -2.41 7.48 -22.69
CA LEU A 122 -3.48 6.53 -23.00
C LEU A 122 -4.24 6.98 -24.25
N THR A 123 -4.35 6.08 -25.23
CA THR A 123 -5.01 6.34 -26.50
C THR A 123 -6.15 5.34 -26.76
N PRO A 124 -7.36 5.78 -27.13
CA PRO A 124 -7.78 7.18 -27.30
C PRO A 124 -7.88 7.95 -25.96
N PRO A 125 -7.58 9.27 -25.93
CA PRO A 125 -7.57 10.05 -24.68
C PRO A 125 -8.90 10.09 -23.92
N SER A 126 -10.03 9.85 -24.59
CA SER A 126 -11.36 9.79 -23.99
C SER A 126 -11.50 8.68 -22.94
N TYR A 127 -10.76 7.59 -23.10
CA TYR A 127 -10.78 6.45 -22.17
C TYR A 127 -9.86 6.65 -20.96
N ARG A 128 -9.02 7.69 -20.94
CA ARG A 128 -7.99 7.86 -19.92
C ARG A 128 -8.56 8.03 -18.52
N LYS A 129 -9.48 8.98 -18.33
CA LYS A 129 -10.13 9.20 -17.04
C LYS A 129 -10.94 7.95 -16.62
N PRO A 130 -11.83 7.40 -17.47
CA PRO A 130 -12.61 6.21 -17.12
C PRO A 130 -11.74 5.01 -16.71
N ILE A 131 -10.69 4.67 -17.48
CA ILE A 131 -9.83 3.52 -17.17
C ILE A 131 -9.09 3.70 -15.84
N TYR A 132 -8.55 4.89 -15.55
CA TYR A 132 -7.86 5.10 -14.28
C TYR A 132 -8.81 5.06 -13.08
N GLN A 133 -10.05 5.55 -13.25
CA GLN A 133 -11.08 5.41 -12.22
C GLN A 133 -11.47 3.94 -12.03
N GLU A 134 -11.56 3.18 -13.11
CA GLU A 134 -11.89 1.76 -13.09
C GLU A 134 -10.86 0.91 -12.36
N VAL A 135 -9.57 1.24 -12.49
CA VAL A 135 -8.49 0.55 -11.74
C VAL A 135 -8.74 0.66 -10.24
N VAL A 136 -9.03 1.86 -9.75
CA VAL A 136 -9.28 2.10 -8.32
C VAL A 136 -10.61 1.51 -7.89
N ALA A 137 -11.69 1.70 -8.66
CA ALA A 137 -13.00 1.16 -8.33
C ALA A 137 -12.99 -0.37 -8.27
N SER A 138 -12.34 -1.02 -9.24
CA SER A 138 -12.20 -2.48 -9.27
C SER A 138 -11.31 -2.99 -8.16
N TYR A 139 -10.26 -2.26 -7.78
CA TYR A 139 -9.47 -2.61 -6.60
C TYR A 139 -10.30 -2.55 -5.30
N LEU A 140 -11.16 -1.55 -5.13
CA LEU A 140 -12.05 -1.48 -3.97
C LEU A 140 -13.07 -2.63 -3.95
N SER A 141 -13.62 -3.01 -5.12
CA SER A 141 -14.47 -4.20 -5.25
C SER A 141 -13.71 -5.48 -4.93
N TYR A 142 -12.48 -5.62 -5.42
CA TYR A 142 -11.60 -6.73 -5.07
C TYR A 142 -11.36 -6.81 -3.56
N ALA A 143 -11.02 -5.69 -2.92
CA ALA A 143 -10.79 -5.65 -1.47
C ALA A 143 -12.06 -5.96 -0.67
N HIS A 144 -13.23 -5.51 -1.13
CA HIS A 144 -14.52 -5.92 -0.56
C HIS A 144 -14.69 -7.43 -0.61
N ASP A 145 -14.53 -8.04 -1.79
CA ASP A 145 -14.71 -9.48 -1.99
C ASP A 145 -13.72 -10.31 -1.15
N HIS A 146 -12.54 -9.72 -0.86
CA HIS A 146 -11.49 -10.31 -0.03
C HIS A 146 -11.64 -10.04 1.48
N GLY A 147 -12.77 -9.46 1.89
CA GLY A 147 -13.13 -9.25 3.29
C GLY A 147 -12.28 -8.21 4.02
N PHE A 148 -11.79 -7.20 3.30
CA PHE A 148 -11.31 -5.97 3.94
C PHE A 148 -12.51 -5.15 4.43
N ASN A 149 -12.43 -4.66 5.66
CA ASN A 149 -13.45 -3.86 6.32
C ASN A 149 -13.47 -2.42 5.81
N THR A 150 -12.28 -1.82 5.63
CA THR A 150 -12.13 -0.42 5.23
C THR A 150 -11.02 -0.22 4.21
N ALA A 151 -11.20 0.82 3.39
CA ALA A 151 -10.14 1.41 2.59
C ALA A 151 -9.89 2.85 3.03
N HIS A 152 -8.62 3.23 3.17
CA HIS A 152 -8.19 4.56 3.57
C HIS A 152 -7.53 5.27 2.38
N ILE A 153 -7.92 6.54 2.15
CA ILE A 153 -7.43 7.35 1.04
C ILE A 153 -7.08 8.73 1.54
N TRP A 154 -5.82 9.13 1.37
CA TRP A 154 -5.38 10.51 1.57
C TRP A 154 -5.40 11.28 0.25
N VAL A 155 -6.33 12.24 0.12
CA VAL A 155 -6.44 13.13 -1.02
C VAL A 155 -5.36 14.21 -0.94
N CYS A 156 -4.18 13.89 -1.49
CA CYS A 156 -3.03 14.78 -1.52
C CYS A 156 -2.41 14.86 -2.93
N PRO A 157 -2.75 15.91 -3.73
CA PRO A 157 -2.05 16.11 -4.99
C PRO A 157 -0.58 16.47 -4.74
N PRO A 158 0.35 16.10 -5.64
CA PRO A 158 1.75 16.51 -5.53
C PRO A 158 1.86 18.04 -5.67
N LYS A 159 2.94 18.62 -5.11
CA LYS A 159 3.21 20.04 -5.31
C LYS A 159 3.61 20.29 -6.76
N ARG A 160 3.46 21.54 -7.21
CA ARG A 160 3.82 21.91 -8.58
C ARG A 160 5.33 21.71 -8.78
N GLY A 161 5.68 20.85 -9.73
CA GLY A 161 7.07 20.51 -10.05
C GLY A 161 7.58 19.23 -9.38
N ASP A 162 6.82 18.65 -8.45
CA ASP A 162 7.15 17.37 -7.83
C ASP A 162 6.59 16.21 -8.67
N ASP A 163 7.42 15.20 -8.91
CA ASP A 163 7.01 13.91 -9.46
C ASP A 163 6.67 12.96 -8.30
N TYR A 164 5.47 12.39 -8.29
CA TYR A 164 5.02 11.58 -7.15
C TYR A 164 5.55 10.15 -7.23
N ILE A 165 5.45 9.53 -8.41
CA ILE A 165 6.06 8.25 -8.75
C ILE A 165 6.79 8.35 -10.09
N ILE A 166 6.13 8.84 -11.14
CA ILE A 166 6.65 8.79 -12.51
C ILE A 166 7.55 10.01 -12.77
N PHE A 167 8.81 9.78 -13.13
CA PHE A 167 9.77 10.85 -13.38
C PHE A 167 9.49 11.60 -14.69
N SER A 168 9.48 12.93 -14.60
CA SER A 168 9.39 13.86 -15.72
C SER A 168 8.07 13.72 -16.50
N HIS A 169 7.01 14.34 -15.98
CA HIS A 169 5.71 14.37 -16.64
C HIS A 169 5.66 15.27 -17.90
N PRO A 170 4.72 15.02 -18.84
CA PRO A 170 4.54 15.88 -20.01
C PRO A 170 4.16 17.31 -19.62
N GLN A 171 4.74 18.32 -20.26
CA GLN A 171 4.52 19.73 -19.88
C GLN A 171 3.06 20.15 -19.96
N GLU A 172 2.29 19.56 -20.88
CA GLU A 172 0.88 19.84 -21.06
C GLU A 172 -0.02 19.06 -20.08
N GLN A 173 0.55 18.11 -19.32
CA GLN A 173 -0.17 17.38 -18.28
C GLN A 173 -0.24 18.23 -17.01
N LYS A 174 -1.46 18.66 -16.67
CA LYS A 174 -1.70 19.49 -15.47
C LYS A 174 -1.92 18.61 -14.24
N THR A 175 -1.17 18.89 -13.17
CA THR A 175 -1.45 18.35 -11.84
C THR A 175 -2.81 18.86 -11.34
N PRO A 176 -3.72 17.97 -10.88
CA PRO A 176 -5.00 18.39 -10.35
C PRO A 176 -4.84 19.16 -9.03
N LEU A 177 -5.65 20.19 -8.82
CA LEU A 177 -5.81 20.83 -7.51
C LEU A 177 -6.58 19.89 -6.56
N ALA A 178 -6.48 20.14 -5.24
CA ALA A 178 -7.09 19.30 -4.21
C ALA A 178 -8.58 19.05 -4.45
N ASP A 179 -9.38 20.09 -4.71
CA ASP A 179 -10.83 19.94 -4.96
C ASP A 179 -11.16 19.14 -6.21
N ARG A 180 -10.30 19.20 -7.23
CA ARG A 180 -10.48 18.41 -8.46
C ARG A 180 -10.16 16.95 -8.19
N LEU A 181 -9.08 16.67 -7.45
CA LEU A 181 -8.70 15.33 -7.05
C LEU A 181 -9.76 14.71 -6.12
N GLN A 182 -10.32 15.50 -5.21
CA GLN A 182 -11.41 15.05 -4.33
C GLN A 182 -12.65 14.62 -5.14
N ARG A 183 -13.08 15.42 -6.10
CA ARG A 183 -14.18 15.04 -7.01
C ARG A 183 -13.86 13.78 -7.82
N TRP A 184 -12.60 13.63 -8.26
CA TRP A 184 -12.17 12.45 -8.99
C TRP A 184 -12.31 11.16 -8.16
N TYR A 185 -11.98 11.20 -6.86
CA TYR A 185 -12.24 10.09 -5.93
C TYR A 185 -13.73 9.90 -5.63
N GLN A 186 -14.52 10.98 -5.52
CA GLN A 186 -15.97 10.88 -5.32
C GLN A 186 -16.67 10.13 -6.47
N ASP A 187 -16.28 10.40 -7.72
CA ASP A 187 -16.78 9.66 -8.89
C ASP A 187 -16.47 8.15 -8.78
N ILE A 188 -15.27 7.79 -8.32
CA ILE A 188 -14.85 6.40 -8.11
C ILE A 188 -15.69 5.73 -7.02
N LEU A 189 -15.84 6.39 -5.87
CA LEU A 189 -16.58 5.86 -4.73
C LEU A 189 -18.08 5.71 -5.04
N THR A 190 -18.64 6.62 -5.85
CA THR A 190 -20.01 6.49 -6.36
C THR A 190 -20.16 5.25 -7.24
N THR A 191 -19.17 4.99 -8.11
CA THR A 191 -19.16 3.81 -8.97
C THR A 191 -19.05 2.53 -8.13
N ALA A 192 -18.12 2.48 -7.17
CA ALA A 192 -17.96 1.32 -6.27
C ALA A 192 -19.19 1.09 -5.38
N HIS A 193 -19.87 2.15 -4.94
CA HIS A 193 -21.13 2.06 -4.22
C HIS A 193 -22.24 1.44 -5.08
N SER A 194 -22.39 1.86 -6.34
CA SER A 194 -23.38 1.28 -7.26
C SER A 194 -23.14 -0.21 -7.57
N ARG A 195 -21.92 -0.71 -7.31
CA ARG A 195 -21.54 -2.13 -7.42
C ARG A 195 -21.82 -2.93 -6.15
N GLY A 196 -22.25 -2.29 -5.06
CA GLY A 196 -22.41 -2.93 -3.76
C GLY A 196 -21.09 -3.21 -3.03
N SER A 197 -19.98 -2.56 -3.41
CA SER A 197 -18.67 -2.77 -2.77
C SER A 197 -18.29 -1.68 -1.76
N VAL A 198 -19.04 -0.58 -1.71
CA VAL A 198 -18.83 0.54 -0.78
C VAL A 198 -20.16 0.90 -0.14
N PHE A 199 -20.23 0.85 1.19
CA PHE A 199 -21.47 1.05 1.95
C PHE A 199 -21.53 2.37 2.71
N GLU A 200 -20.39 2.97 3.06
CA GLU A 200 -20.36 4.29 3.67
C GLU A 200 -19.02 4.97 3.36
N VAL A 201 -19.03 6.28 3.17
CA VAL A 201 -17.81 7.09 3.08
C VAL A 201 -17.87 8.16 4.16
N THR A 202 -16.92 8.10 5.08
CA THR A 202 -16.73 9.06 6.16
C THR A 202 -15.31 9.64 6.07
N ASN A 203 -14.87 10.32 7.12
CA ASN A 203 -13.49 10.78 7.26
C ASN A 203 -12.90 10.36 8.61
N MET A 204 -11.57 10.39 8.68
CA MET A 204 -10.82 9.95 9.86
C MET A 204 -11.22 10.69 11.15
N VAL A 205 -11.52 12.00 11.06
CA VAL A 205 -11.87 12.79 12.24
C VAL A 205 -13.23 12.38 12.79
N ASP A 206 -14.25 12.34 11.93
CA ASP A 206 -15.60 11.94 12.36
C ASP A 206 -15.66 10.48 12.79
N GLU A 207 -14.89 9.61 12.14
CA GLU A 207 -14.90 8.18 12.43
C GLU A 207 -14.25 7.82 13.75
N TYR A 208 -13.10 8.43 14.07
CA TYR A 208 -12.27 8.00 15.19
C TYR A 208 -12.13 9.02 16.32
N MET A 209 -12.40 10.31 16.07
CA MET A 209 -12.11 11.39 17.03
C MET A 209 -13.36 12.09 17.58
N CYS A 210 -14.55 11.79 17.06
CA CYS A 210 -15.80 12.45 17.45
C CYS A 210 -16.73 11.60 18.33
N GLY A 211 -16.25 10.48 18.89
CA GLY A 211 -17.05 9.68 19.82
C GLY A 211 -18.17 8.86 19.18
N LYS A 212 -18.04 8.51 17.89
CA LYS A 212 -18.94 7.52 17.26
C LYS A 212 -18.98 6.24 18.09
N TYR A 213 -20.05 5.45 17.95
CA TYR A 213 -20.20 4.12 18.57
C TYR A 213 -20.02 4.09 20.10
N ASN A 214 -20.43 5.15 20.79
CA ASN A 214 -20.36 5.30 22.25
C ASN A 214 -18.95 5.18 22.83
N HIS A 215 -17.93 5.61 22.07
CA HIS A 215 -16.56 5.66 22.56
C HIS A 215 -16.39 6.69 23.68
N LYS A 216 -15.42 6.43 24.56
CA LYS A 216 -15.15 7.24 25.76
C LYS A 216 -14.62 8.64 25.43
N CYS A 217 -14.22 8.89 24.18
CA CYS A 217 -13.58 10.14 23.72
C CYS A 217 -12.34 10.46 24.53
N ASP A 218 -11.41 9.51 24.59
CA ASP A 218 -10.12 9.70 25.27
C ASP A 218 -8.92 9.29 24.41
N ASP A 219 -7.72 9.44 24.95
CA ASP A 219 -6.49 9.23 24.17
C ASP A 219 -6.40 7.81 23.60
N ARG A 220 -7.06 6.82 24.21
CA ARG A 220 -7.05 5.43 23.71
C ARG A 220 -7.80 5.27 22.39
N ASP A 221 -8.72 6.17 22.06
CA ASP A 221 -9.40 6.15 20.75
C ASP A 221 -8.41 6.34 19.58
N LEU A 222 -7.27 7.01 19.82
CA LEU A 222 -6.18 7.12 18.83
C LEU A 222 -5.50 5.79 18.50
N LEU A 223 -5.53 4.81 19.43
CA LEU A 223 -4.94 3.49 19.20
C LEU A 223 -5.73 2.68 18.15
N ARG A 224 -6.93 3.12 17.78
CA ARG A 224 -7.81 2.43 16.82
C ARG A 224 -7.73 3.00 15.42
N ILE A 225 -6.99 4.10 15.24
CA ILE A 225 -6.78 4.70 13.93
C ILE A 225 -5.73 3.84 13.19
N PRO A 226 -6.02 3.39 11.96
CA PRO A 226 -5.04 2.62 11.17
C PRO A 226 -3.76 3.41 10.90
N HIS A 227 -2.61 2.81 11.23
CA HIS A 227 -1.29 3.43 11.09
C HIS A 227 -0.67 3.09 9.73
N PHE A 228 -0.37 4.08 8.91
CA PHE A 228 0.30 3.89 7.63
C PHE A 228 1.49 4.84 7.49
N SER A 229 2.61 4.33 6.94
CA SER A 229 3.82 5.13 6.75
C SER A 229 3.55 6.33 5.85
N GLY A 230 4.05 7.50 6.24
CA GLY A 230 3.94 8.72 5.45
C GLY A 230 2.56 9.39 5.49
N ASP A 231 1.58 8.85 6.21
CA ASP A 231 0.31 9.52 6.43
C ASP A 231 0.48 10.73 7.37
N ILE A 232 -0.23 11.81 7.09
CA ILE A 232 -0.17 13.06 7.85
C ILE A 232 -0.56 12.86 9.31
N TRP A 233 -1.55 11.99 9.60
CA TRP A 233 -2.02 11.81 10.97
C TRP A 233 -0.94 11.18 11.87
N ILE A 234 -0.11 10.31 11.30
CA ILE A 234 1.01 9.67 12.02
C ILE A 234 2.07 10.71 12.39
N GLN A 235 2.38 11.61 11.47
CA GLN A 235 3.36 12.68 11.71
C GLN A 235 2.89 13.61 12.81
N GLU A 236 1.67 14.14 12.67
CA GLU A 236 1.09 15.10 13.61
C GLU A 236 0.88 14.49 15.01
N SER A 237 0.34 13.27 15.09
CA SER A 237 0.15 12.59 16.38
C SER A 237 1.48 12.28 17.06
N ASN A 238 2.50 11.86 16.32
CA ASN A 238 3.81 11.60 16.88
C ASN A 238 4.50 12.87 17.40
N GLU A 239 4.38 13.99 16.68
CA GLU A 239 4.89 15.28 17.13
C GLU A 239 4.23 15.70 18.46
N LYS A 240 2.90 15.57 18.57
CA LYS A 240 2.17 15.87 19.81
C LYS A 240 2.55 14.93 20.95
N CYS A 241 2.68 13.63 20.69
CA CYS A 241 3.20 12.67 21.66
C CYS A 241 4.58 13.09 22.17
N LYS A 242 5.50 13.47 21.28
CA LYS A 242 6.86 13.91 21.63
C LYS A 242 6.85 15.16 22.51
N GLU A 243 5.99 16.13 22.22
CA GLU A 243 5.82 17.34 23.04
C GLU A 243 5.29 17.02 24.44
N LEU A 244 4.26 16.18 24.53
CA LEU A 244 3.63 15.80 25.80
C LEU A 244 4.55 14.93 26.67
N VAL A 245 5.27 13.98 26.07
CA VAL A 245 6.26 13.14 26.78
C VAL A 245 7.36 14.02 27.37
N LYS A 246 7.87 15.01 26.63
CA LYS A 246 8.86 15.98 27.16
C LYS A 246 8.34 16.77 28.35
N GLN A 247 7.04 17.00 28.42
CA GLN A 247 6.37 17.68 29.54
C GLN A 247 6.00 16.73 30.69
N GLY A 248 6.34 15.44 30.60
CA GLY A 248 6.05 14.43 31.62
C GLY A 248 4.63 13.87 31.59
N PHE A 249 3.93 13.99 30.46
CA PHE A 249 2.59 13.43 30.26
C PHE A 249 2.65 12.14 29.42
N VAL A 250 1.88 11.13 29.82
CA VAL A 250 1.71 9.84 29.16
C VAL A 250 0.25 9.38 29.30
N ALA A 251 -0.21 8.47 28.44
CA ALA A 251 -1.53 7.88 28.52
C ALA A 251 -1.71 7.02 29.78
N GLU A 252 -2.87 7.11 30.41
CA GLU A 252 -3.21 6.37 31.63
C GLU A 252 -3.41 4.87 31.35
N GLY A 253 -3.08 4.02 32.33
CA GLY A 253 -3.42 2.60 32.30
C GLY A 253 -4.85 2.35 32.77
N GLU A 254 -5.45 1.22 32.37
CA GLU A 254 -6.82 0.85 32.79
C GLU A 254 -6.94 0.71 34.32
N THR A 255 -5.87 0.30 35.00
CA THR A 255 -5.81 0.15 36.47
C THR A 255 -5.74 1.48 37.22
N ASP A 256 -5.26 2.55 36.58
CA ASP A 256 -5.14 3.88 37.21
C ASP A 256 -6.51 4.59 37.26
N GLU A 257 -7.46 4.22 36.39
CA GLU A 257 -8.82 4.77 36.34
C GLU A 257 -9.67 4.32 37.56
N ALA A 258 -9.45 3.10 38.06
CA ALA A 258 -10.16 2.56 39.22
C ALA A 258 -9.77 3.25 40.54
N SER A 259 -8.50 3.68 40.65
CA SER A 259 -7.92 4.27 41.88
C SER A 259 -8.38 5.71 42.15
N ARG A 260 -8.94 6.42 41.15
CA ARG A 260 -9.39 7.83 41.30
C ARG A 260 -10.79 8.01 41.88
N ARG A 261 -11.58 6.95 42.03
CA ARG A 261 -12.95 7.06 42.55
C ARG A 261 -13.04 7.19 44.09
N THR A 262 -11.92 7.24 44.81
CA THR A 262 -11.88 7.13 46.30
C THR A 262 -11.01 8.16 47.05
N GLU A 263 -10.75 9.36 46.53
CA GLU A 263 -10.01 10.38 47.31
C GLU A 263 -10.78 11.71 47.41
N GLU A 264 -11.70 11.79 48.37
CA GLU A 264 -12.10 13.06 48.99
C GLU A 264 -11.17 13.35 50.17
N GLY A 265 -10.35 14.41 50.04
CA GLY A 265 -9.68 15.06 51.18
C GLY A 265 -8.16 15.15 51.09
N GLY A 266 -7.62 16.35 50.79
CA GLY A 266 -6.21 16.67 51.07
C GLY A 266 -5.57 17.77 50.21
N HIS A 267 -5.46 18.97 50.79
CA HIS A 267 -4.64 20.18 50.50
C HIS A 267 -4.14 20.58 49.08
N PRO A 268 -4.15 21.90 48.75
CA PRO A 268 -3.87 22.42 47.41
C PRO A 268 -2.38 22.70 47.18
N GLY A 269 -1.60 21.66 46.88
CA GLY A 269 -0.44 21.83 46.00
C GLY A 269 -0.96 21.93 44.56
N ARG A 270 -0.46 22.87 43.74
CA ARG A 270 -0.78 22.96 42.28
C ARG A 270 -0.34 21.68 41.55
N ARG A 271 -1.04 20.57 41.72
CA ARG A 271 -0.98 19.40 40.85
C ARG A 271 -1.64 19.83 39.54
N ARG A 272 -0.89 19.83 38.44
CA ARG A 272 -1.45 20.08 37.09
C ARG A 272 -2.56 19.06 36.87
N VAL A 273 -3.81 19.50 36.89
CA VAL A 273 -4.98 18.63 36.64
C VAL A 273 -4.79 17.98 35.26
N ARG A 274 -4.64 16.66 35.24
CA ARG A 274 -4.54 15.87 34.01
C ARG A 274 -5.95 15.80 33.41
N LYS A 275 -6.14 16.42 32.25
CA LYS A 275 -7.42 16.38 31.52
C LYS A 275 -7.49 15.07 30.74
N ARG A 276 -8.61 14.35 30.85
CA ARG A 276 -8.92 13.19 30.01
C ARG A 276 -8.92 13.62 28.53
N GLY A 277 -8.39 12.77 27.65
CA GLY A 277 -8.42 13.02 26.19
C GLY A 277 -7.55 14.20 25.75
N ARG A 278 -6.43 14.48 26.43
CA ARG A 278 -5.57 15.62 26.08
C ARG A 278 -4.93 15.45 24.72
N LEU A 279 -4.25 14.33 24.48
CA LEU A 279 -3.61 14.07 23.19
C LEU A 279 -4.67 14.00 22.09
N LEU A 280 -5.81 13.35 22.36
CA LEU A 280 -6.94 13.32 21.42
C LEU A 280 -7.38 14.73 21.02
N SER A 281 -7.55 15.62 22.00
CA SER A 281 -7.96 17.01 21.75
C SER A 281 -6.92 17.78 20.93
N GLU A 282 -5.62 17.63 21.25
CA GLU A 282 -4.54 18.31 20.53
C GLU A 282 -4.39 17.81 19.09
N VAL A 283 -4.53 16.49 18.87
CA VAL A 283 -4.51 15.89 17.54
C VAL A 283 -5.75 16.30 16.75
N PHE A 284 -6.94 16.25 17.36
CA PHE A 284 -8.20 16.67 16.71
C PHE A 284 -8.12 18.10 16.15
N GLU A 285 -7.56 19.03 16.91
CA GLU A 285 -7.42 20.44 16.51
C GLU A 285 -6.58 20.63 15.25
N VAL A 286 -5.59 19.77 15.01
CA VAL A 286 -4.82 19.76 13.77
C VAL A 286 -5.59 19.05 12.65
N MET A 287 -6.09 17.85 12.97
CA MET A 287 -6.67 16.93 11.99
C MET A 287 -7.99 17.43 11.39
N LYS A 288 -8.74 18.29 12.09
CA LYS A 288 -9.97 18.91 11.56
C LYS A 288 -9.74 19.68 10.26
N ASN A 289 -8.53 20.21 10.04
CA ASN A 289 -8.18 20.92 8.79
C ASN A 289 -8.02 19.97 7.59
N TYR A 290 -7.82 18.68 7.86
CA TYR A 290 -7.69 17.62 6.86
C TYR A 290 -8.95 16.76 6.71
N ARG A 291 -10.04 17.10 7.41
CA ARG A 291 -11.32 16.36 7.45
C ARG A 291 -11.81 15.92 6.07
N ASN A 292 -11.78 16.82 5.08
CA ASN A 292 -12.28 16.54 3.73
C ASN A 292 -11.29 15.75 2.84
N ARG A 293 -10.09 15.45 3.35
CA ARG A 293 -8.97 14.87 2.60
C ARG A 293 -8.56 13.49 3.09
N LEU A 294 -9.00 13.06 4.27
CA LEU A 294 -8.66 11.77 4.86
C LEU A 294 -9.91 10.90 4.88
N LEU A 295 -10.14 10.24 3.75
CA LEU A 295 -11.35 9.44 3.53
C LEU A 295 -11.20 8.09 4.21
N VAL A 296 -12.28 7.65 4.85
CA VAL A 296 -12.44 6.30 5.37
C VAL A 296 -13.64 5.70 4.64
N VAL A 297 -13.36 4.71 3.80
CA VAL A 297 -14.33 4.05 2.94
C VAL A 297 -14.68 2.72 3.61
N LYS A 298 -15.95 2.51 3.93
CA LYS A 298 -16.46 1.27 4.50
C LYS A 298 -16.76 0.31 3.36
N LEU A 299 -15.95 -0.75 3.29
CA LEU A 299 -16.10 -1.81 2.32
C LEU A 299 -17.09 -2.85 2.81
N GLN A 300 -17.18 -3.10 4.13
CA GLN A 300 -18.16 -4.01 4.72
C GLN A 300 -19.23 -3.25 5.49
N HIS A 301 -20.40 -3.88 5.69
CA HIS A 301 -21.43 -3.35 6.58
C HIS A 301 -20.88 -3.16 8.00
N GLN A 302 -21.22 -2.04 8.64
CA GLN A 302 -20.79 -1.71 9.99
C GLN A 302 -22.01 -1.35 10.84
N CYS A 303 -22.09 -1.93 12.04
CA CYS A 303 -23.18 -1.62 12.96
C CYS A 303 -23.12 -0.16 13.41
N ARG A 304 -24.19 0.58 13.19
CA ARG A 304 -24.30 2.01 13.54
C ARG A 304 -24.10 2.28 15.04
N ASN A 305 -24.49 1.35 15.90
CA ASN A 305 -24.49 1.55 17.34
C ASN A 305 -23.16 1.13 18.00
N CYS A 306 -22.65 -0.08 17.69
CA CYS A 306 -21.44 -0.59 18.33
C CYS A 306 -20.17 -0.45 17.48
N GLY A 307 -20.30 -0.16 16.18
CA GLY A 307 -19.16 0.00 15.27
C GLY A 307 -18.50 -1.32 14.84
N CYS A 308 -19.03 -2.48 15.22
CA CYS A 308 -18.54 -3.77 14.74
C CYS A 308 -18.85 -3.94 13.25
N PHE A 309 -17.89 -4.47 12.49
CA PHE A 309 -18.14 -4.91 11.12
C PHE A 309 -18.97 -6.19 11.12
N LEU A 310 -19.85 -6.31 10.14
CA LEU A 310 -20.92 -7.32 10.06
C LEU A 310 -20.74 -8.29 8.90
N ALA A 311 -19.53 -8.32 8.33
CA ALA A 311 -19.15 -9.21 7.24
C ALA A 311 -19.38 -10.69 7.58
N ASP A 312 -19.20 -11.06 8.85
CA ASP A 312 -19.11 -12.45 9.30
C ASP A 312 -20.36 -12.92 10.06
N GLU A 313 -21.37 -12.06 10.17
CA GLU A 313 -22.58 -12.34 10.96
C GLU A 313 -23.83 -11.87 10.21
N ASP A 314 -24.92 -12.63 10.35
CA ASP A 314 -26.23 -12.17 9.92
C ASP A 314 -26.60 -10.87 10.65
N HIS A 315 -27.19 -9.94 9.91
CA HIS A 315 -27.49 -8.62 10.43
C HIS A 315 -28.70 -8.01 9.75
N PHE A 316 -28.99 -6.75 10.06
CA PHE A 316 -30.23 -6.09 9.63
C PHE A 316 -29.92 -4.75 9.01
N SER A 317 -30.55 -4.47 7.88
CA SER A 317 -30.64 -3.12 7.32
C SER A 317 -31.90 -2.47 7.85
N VAL A 318 -31.78 -1.21 8.26
CA VAL A 318 -32.89 -0.40 8.73
C VAL A 318 -33.03 0.79 7.79
N GLU A 319 -34.19 0.89 7.17
CA GLU A 319 -34.51 2.05 6.34
C GLU A 319 -34.50 3.32 7.21
N THR A 320 -33.76 4.31 6.76
CA THR A 320 -33.65 5.60 7.43
C THR A 320 -34.42 6.66 6.67
N LEU A 321 -35.10 7.55 7.41
CA LEU A 321 -35.43 8.89 6.94
C LEU A 321 -34.12 9.63 6.53
N PRO A 322 -34.17 10.59 5.59
CA PRO A 322 -33.02 11.03 4.80
C PRO A 322 -31.77 11.38 5.64
N TYR A 323 -30.66 10.69 5.40
CA TYR A 323 -29.35 11.05 5.93
C TYR A 323 -28.54 11.79 4.86
N GLU A 324 -28.09 13.01 5.17
CA GLU A 324 -27.26 13.81 4.25
C GLU A 324 -25.81 13.29 4.24
N MET A 325 -25.42 12.59 3.17
CA MET A 325 -24.01 12.62 2.76
C MET A 325 -23.69 14.03 2.29
N LYS A 326 -22.95 14.80 3.08
CA LYS A 326 -22.43 16.12 2.68
C LYS A 326 -21.33 15.94 1.63
N LEU A 327 -21.72 15.71 0.39
CA LEU A 327 -20.85 15.82 -0.78
C LEU A 327 -20.66 17.32 -1.08
N PRO A 328 -19.44 17.89 -1.03
CA PRO A 328 -19.22 19.33 -1.19
C PRO A 328 -19.58 19.91 -2.57
N SER A 329 -20.14 19.13 -3.50
CA SER A 329 -20.41 19.65 -4.85
C SER A 329 -21.63 19.11 -5.62
N GLN A 330 -22.48 18.25 -5.04
CA GLN A 330 -23.75 17.87 -5.67
C GLN A 330 -24.86 17.69 -4.62
N ARG A 331 -25.95 18.45 -4.75
CA ARG A 331 -27.22 18.23 -4.03
C ARG A 331 -27.94 17.00 -4.62
N ARG A 332 -27.39 15.81 -4.42
CA ARG A 332 -28.14 14.56 -4.59
C ARG A 332 -28.10 13.84 -3.25
N THR A 333 -29.26 13.74 -2.61
CA THR A 333 -29.47 12.94 -1.41
C THR A 333 -29.50 11.49 -1.84
N ILE A 334 -28.53 10.68 -1.43
CA ILE A 334 -28.59 9.23 -1.59
C ILE A 334 -29.11 8.70 -0.26
N GLU A 335 -30.31 8.10 -0.29
CA GLU A 335 -30.87 7.43 0.87
C GLU A 335 -30.07 6.14 1.10
N MET A 336 -29.40 6.07 2.25
CA MET A 336 -28.61 4.91 2.62
C MET A 336 -29.26 4.23 3.82
N PRO A 337 -29.57 2.93 3.75
CA PRO A 337 -29.92 2.18 4.95
C PRO A 337 -28.72 2.16 5.89
N HIS A 338 -28.98 2.09 7.19
CA HIS A 338 -27.92 1.82 8.16
C HIS A 338 -28.07 0.40 8.67
N PHE A 339 -26.96 -0.18 9.14
CA PHE A 339 -26.92 -1.58 9.55
C PHE A 339 -26.84 -1.71 11.06
N LEU A 340 -27.47 -2.74 11.60
CA LEU A 340 -27.43 -3.10 13.01
C LEU A 340 -27.11 -4.59 13.15
N CYS A 341 -26.23 -4.92 14.10
CA CYS A 341 -26.07 -6.31 14.53
C CYS A 341 -27.30 -6.75 15.35
N GLN A 342 -27.48 -8.07 15.49
CA GLN A 342 -28.54 -8.68 16.29
C GLN A 342 -28.67 -8.04 17.69
N LYS A 343 -27.54 -7.84 18.40
CA LYS A 343 -27.53 -7.29 19.77
C LYS A 343 -28.03 -5.85 19.82
N CYS A 344 -27.58 -5.03 18.87
CA CYS A 344 -27.95 -3.62 18.84
C CYS A 344 -29.38 -3.39 18.34
N LEU A 345 -29.91 -4.26 17.49
CA LEU A 345 -31.30 -4.20 17.03
C LEU A 345 -32.28 -4.36 18.21
N ILE A 346 -32.03 -5.33 19.10
CA ILE A 346 -32.89 -5.60 20.27
C ILE A 346 -33.02 -4.38 21.19
N THR A 347 -31.93 -3.61 21.30
CA THR A 347 -31.87 -2.40 22.14
C THR A 347 -32.18 -1.11 21.40
N ALA A 348 -32.40 -1.16 20.08
CA ALA A 348 -32.62 0.03 19.29
C ALA A 348 -34.04 0.57 19.49
N ASP A 349 -34.14 1.86 19.77
CA ASP A 349 -35.41 2.59 19.78
C ASP A 349 -35.79 2.97 18.34
N LEU A 350 -36.32 2.00 17.59
CA LEU A 350 -36.73 2.19 16.20
C LEU A 350 -38.12 2.82 16.12
N ASN A 351 -38.27 3.77 15.20
CA ASN A 351 -39.58 4.33 14.90
C ASN A 351 -40.46 3.25 14.24
N PRO A 352 -41.73 3.07 14.64
CA PRO A 352 -42.65 2.09 14.05
C PRO A 352 -42.81 2.17 12.52
N ALA A 353 -42.50 3.32 11.90
CA ALA A 353 -42.54 3.50 10.45
C ALA A 353 -41.29 2.99 9.71
N GLN A 354 -40.23 2.56 10.42
CA GLN A 354 -39.01 2.08 9.80
C GLN A 354 -39.11 0.60 9.43
N THR A 355 -38.81 0.28 8.18
CA THR A 355 -38.69 -1.10 7.72
C THR A 355 -37.35 -1.67 8.15
N VAL A 356 -37.37 -2.88 8.72
CA VAL A 356 -36.17 -3.65 9.05
C VAL A 356 -36.11 -4.85 8.11
N THR A 357 -35.00 -4.99 7.40
CA THR A 357 -34.76 -6.10 6.47
C THR A 357 -33.61 -6.96 6.97
N PHE A 358 -33.80 -8.28 6.97
CA PHE A 358 -32.75 -9.23 7.29
C PHE A 358 -31.73 -9.32 6.16
N VAL A 359 -30.45 -9.31 6.51
CA VAL A 359 -29.33 -9.44 5.58
C VAL A 359 -28.49 -10.65 6.02
N PRO A 360 -28.50 -11.76 5.26
CA PRO A 360 -27.65 -12.90 5.56
C PRO A 360 -26.19 -12.55 5.33
N HIS A 361 -25.28 -13.15 6.11
CA HIS A 361 -23.85 -13.05 5.83
C HIS A 361 -23.49 -13.80 4.54
N GLU A 362 -22.54 -13.25 3.79
CA GLU A 362 -21.98 -13.87 2.59
C GLU A 362 -20.57 -14.40 2.87
N SER A 363 -20.22 -15.51 2.22
CA SER A 363 -18.86 -16.06 2.35
C SER A 363 -17.87 -15.21 1.55
N LEU A 364 -16.97 -14.54 2.26
CA LEU A 364 -15.90 -13.72 1.68
C LEU A 364 -14.67 -14.56 1.34
N ILE A 365 -13.92 -14.12 0.34
CA ILE A 365 -12.63 -14.71 -0.02
C ILE A 365 -11.61 -14.28 1.03
N ARG A 366 -11.03 -15.21 1.80
CA ARG A 366 -10.04 -14.83 2.84
C ARG A 366 -8.59 -15.11 2.47
N ASP A 367 -8.37 -15.96 1.48
CA ASP A 367 -7.03 -16.31 1.03
C ASP A 367 -6.56 -15.31 -0.02
N ASP A 368 -5.37 -14.73 0.19
CA ASP A 368 -4.70 -13.99 -0.88
C ASP A 368 -4.09 -14.99 -1.87
N PHE A 369 -4.78 -15.22 -2.99
CA PHE A 369 -4.30 -16.10 -4.05
C PHE A 369 -3.16 -15.51 -4.89
N ASN A 370 -2.77 -14.25 -4.64
CA ASN A 370 -1.65 -13.63 -5.35
C ASN A 370 -0.33 -14.16 -4.78
N SER A 371 0.46 -14.82 -5.62
CA SER A 371 1.81 -15.25 -5.22
C SER A 371 2.68 -14.05 -4.82
N PRO A 372 3.67 -14.24 -3.92
CA PRO A 372 4.66 -13.19 -3.62
C PRO A 372 5.41 -12.77 -4.88
N ILE A 373 5.51 -11.46 -5.10
CA ILE A 373 6.23 -10.86 -6.25
C ILE A 373 7.23 -9.85 -5.70
N LEU A 374 8.51 -10.10 -5.95
CA LEU A 374 9.57 -9.14 -5.67
C LEU A 374 9.96 -8.43 -6.96
N SER A 375 9.83 -7.11 -6.98
CA SER A 375 10.42 -6.26 -8.00
C SER A 375 11.22 -5.15 -7.33
N ARG A 376 12.55 -5.17 -7.54
CA ARG A 376 13.45 -4.19 -6.91
C ARG A 376 13.20 -2.77 -7.41
N VAL A 377 12.82 -2.61 -8.68
CA VAL A 377 12.54 -1.28 -9.26
C VAL A 377 11.21 -0.71 -8.76
N PHE A 378 10.26 -1.58 -8.40
CA PHE A 378 8.96 -1.21 -7.84
C PHE A 378 8.85 -1.46 -6.33
N GLU A 379 9.97 -1.59 -5.61
CA GLU A 379 9.97 -1.90 -4.17
C GLU A 379 9.18 -0.86 -3.37
N ASN A 380 9.38 0.41 -3.70
CA ASN A 380 8.54 1.52 -3.24
C ASN A 380 8.66 2.68 -4.25
N ARG A 381 7.81 3.70 -4.11
CA ARG A 381 7.82 4.86 -5.02
C ARG A 381 9.18 5.55 -5.13
N GLN A 382 9.93 5.65 -4.03
CA GLN A 382 11.16 6.42 -3.98
C GLN A 382 12.27 5.71 -4.76
N VAL A 383 12.34 4.38 -4.62
CA VAL A 383 13.25 3.55 -5.42
C VAL A 383 12.93 3.74 -6.90
N PHE A 384 11.67 3.57 -7.32
CA PHE A 384 11.26 3.73 -8.72
C PHE A 384 11.64 5.11 -9.28
N LEU A 385 11.33 6.18 -8.52
CA LEU A 385 11.64 7.56 -8.90
C LEU A 385 13.15 7.77 -9.04
N THR A 386 13.95 7.31 -8.06
CA THR A 386 15.41 7.41 -8.09
C THR A 386 16.01 6.63 -9.27
N VAL A 387 15.53 5.42 -9.57
CA VAL A 387 15.96 4.68 -10.78
C VAL A 387 15.71 5.53 -12.03
N CYS A 388 14.50 6.06 -12.16
CA CYS A 388 14.14 6.84 -13.35
C CYS A 388 14.95 8.13 -13.46
N GLN A 389 15.23 8.80 -12.34
CA GLN A 389 16.09 9.99 -12.30
C GLN A 389 17.54 9.66 -12.70
N SER A 390 18.13 8.63 -12.10
CA SER A 390 19.54 8.26 -12.30
C SER A 390 19.82 7.76 -13.72
N TYR A 391 18.88 7.04 -14.33
CA TYR A 391 19.01 6.56 -15.72
C TYR A 391 18.32 7.45 -16.76
N HIS A 392 17.77 8.59 -16.33
CA HIS A 392 17.01 9.50 -17.19
C HIS A 392 15.86 8.81 -17.95
N TYR A 393 15.15 7.91 -17.28
CA TYR A 393 13.90 7.32 -17.78
C TYR A 393 12.76 8.32 -17.62
N GLN A 394 12.64 9.21 -18.61
CA GLN A 394 11.64 10.27 -18.63
C GLN A 394 10.32 9.80 -19.24
N PHE A 395 9.22 10.42 -18.81
CA PHE A 395 7.88 10.16 -19.33
C PHE A 395 7.21 11.43 -19.88
N ASP A 396 8.00 12.42 -20.30
CA ASP A 396 7.52 13.73 -20.74
C ASP A 396 7.05 13.71 -22.20
N GLN A 397 7.53 12.75 -22.98
CA GLN A 397 7.18 12.55 -24.38
C GLN A 397 6.90 11.07 -24.64
N LEU A 398 5.97 10.77 -25.56
CA LEU A 398 5.57 9.39 -25.85
C LEU A 398 6.76 8.48 -26.20
N ARG A 399 7.70 8.95 -27.04
CA ARG A 399 8.89 8.19 -27.40
C ARG A 399 9.80 7.88 -26.20
N ARG A 400 9.88 8.81 -25.24
CA ARG A 400 10.66 8.63 -24.00
C ARG A 400 9.94 7.69 -23.05
N ALA A 401 8.62 7.82 -22.91
CA ALA A 401 7.80 6.89 -22.12
C ALA A 401 7.89 5.44 -22.65
N ILE A 402 7.90 5.24 -23.97
CA ILE A 402 8.13 3.92 -24.59
C ILE A 402 9.51 3.36 -24.18
N PHE A 403 10.57 4.14 -24.36
CA PHE A 403 11.93 3.72 -24.00
C PHE A 403 12.07 3.43 -22.51
N SER A 404 11.58 4.34 -21.65
CA SER A 404 11.56 4.21 -20.21
C SER A 404 10.80 2.96 -19.76
N THR A 405 9.64 2.69 -20.37
CA THR A 405 8.85 1.48 -20.10
C THR A 405 9.64 0.22 -20.45
N MET A 406 10.27 0.18 -21.63
CA MET A 406 11.12 -0.93 -22.05
C MET A 406 12.25 -1.19 -21.05
N MET A 407 12.92 -0.14 -20.57
CA MET A 407 14.00 -0.25 -19.60
C MET A 407 13.52 -0.66 -18.21
N VAL A 408 12.38 -0.13 -17.74
CA VAL A 408 11.75 -0.55 -16.48
C VAL A 408 11.37 -2.03 -16.52
N LEU A 409 10.78 -2.50 -17.63
CA LEU A 409 10.49 -3.92 -17.82
C LEU A 409 11.77 -4.75 -17.84
N TYR A 410 12.83 -4.26 -18.50
CA TYR A 410 14.13 -4.92 -18.48
C TYR A 410 14.69 -5.09 -17.07
N HIS A 411 14.58 -4.07 -16.19
CA HIS A 411 14.95 -4.19 -14.77
C HIS A 411 14.09 -5.21 -14.01
N CYS A 412 12.80 -5.33 -14.32
CA CYS A 412 11.92 -6.33 -13.71
C CYS A 412 12.34 -7.76 -14.06
N PHE A 413 12.75 -8.01 -15.31
CA PHE A 413 13.19 -9.33 -15.77
C PHE A 413 14.64 -9.65 -15.43
N ASN A 414 15.43 -8.65 -15.04
CA ASN A 414 16.85 -8.80 -14.72
C ASN A 414 17.14 -8.23 -13.32
N PRO A 415 16.59 -8.82 -12.24
CA PRO A 415 16.70 -8.30 -10.87
C PRO A 415 18.13 -8.36 -10.29
N THR A 416 19.04 -9.02 -10.99
CA THR A 416 20.47 -9.08 -10.69
C THR A 416 21.22 -7.83 -11.14
N ILE A 417 20.63 -7.03 -12.04
CA ILE A 417 21.20 -5.74 -12.43
C ILE A 417 21.17 -4.86 -11.17
N PRO A 418 22.33 -4.36 -10.73
CA PRO A 418 22.36 -3.40 -9.64
C PRO A 418 21.52 -2.21 -10.09
N ILE A 419 20.42 -1.99 -9.38
CA ILE A 419 19.73 -0.72 -9.42
C ILE A 419 20.67 0.24 -8.72
N CYS A 420 21.50 0.93 -9.51
CA CYS A 420 22.50 1.82 -8.96
C CYS A 420 21.76 3.06 -8.45
N ASN A 421 21.67 3.19 -7.13
CA ASN A 421 20.98 4.33 -6.51
C ASN A 421 21.81 5.61 -6.52
N HIS A 422 23.10 5.57 -6.90
CA HIS A 422 24.06 6.64 -6.65
C HIS A 422 25.07 6.84 -7.80
N SER A 423 25.08 8.04 -8.38
CA SER A 423 26.05 8.51 -9.40
C SER A 423 27.03 9.50 -8.79
N CYS A 424 28.29 9.49 -9.21
CA CYS A 424 29.30 10.43 -8.75
C CYS A 424 29.11 11.81 -9.41
N ASN A 425 28.85 12.87 -8.64
CA ASN A 425 28.56 14.21 -9.16
C ASN A 425 29.72 14.90 -9.90
N GLU A 426 30.96 14.41 -9.75
CA GLU A 426 32.14 14.97 -10.45
C GLU A 426 32.46 14.28 -11.78
N CYS A 427 32.37 12.95 -11.86
CA CYS A 427 32.69 12.21 -13.10
C CYS A 427 31.45 11.72 -13.86
N ASN A 428 30.26 11.88 -13.27
CA ASN A 428 28.97 11.37 -13.77
C ASN A 428 28.90 9.84 -13.99
N ASP A 429 29.89 9.08 -13.51
CA ASP A 429 29.86 7.62 -13.52
C ASP A 429 29.11 7.07 -12.30
N PHE A 430 28.51 5.89 -12.47
CA PHE A 430 27.86 5.15 -11.40
C PHE A 430 28.85 4.61 -10.36
N ILE A 431 28.52 4.76 -9.08
CA ILE A 431 29.32 4.21 -7.97
C ILE A 431 28.89 2.76 -7.76
N VAL A 432 29.40 1.86 -8.58
CA VAL A 432 29.00 0.44 -8.61
C VAL A 432 29.79 -0.46 -7.64
N SER A 433 30.86 0.07 -7.03
CA SER A 433 31.77 -0.65 -6.12
C SER A 433 32.67 0.34 -5.38
N GLY A 434 33.12 -0.01 -4.17
CA GLY A 434 33.98 0.86 -3.33
C GLY A 434 33.14 1.71 -2.38
N LYS A 435 33.61 2.87 -1.94
CA LYS A 435 32.83 3.77 -1.08
C LYS A 435 32.11 4.84 -1.89
N ARG A 436 30.83 5.05 -1.56
CA ARG A 436 30.07 6.25 -1.88
C ARG A 436 30.28 7.27 -0.77
N TRP A 437 30.79 8.44 -1.13
CA TRP A 437 31.01 9.55 -0.21
C TRP A 437 29.86 10.54 -0.35
N HIS A 438 28.91 10.50 0.57
CA HIS A 438 27.67 11.27 0.52
C HIS A 438 27.72 12.52 1.40
N CYS A 439 27.17 13.64 0.92
CA CYS A 439 27.02 14.87 1.70
C CYS A 439 25.65 14.91 2.42
N PRO A 440 25.60 14.98 3.75
CA PRO A 440 24.33 15.05 4.48
C PRO A 440 23.66 16.43 4.43
N ILE A 441 24.31 17.44 3.85
CA ILE A 441 23.85 18.84 3.82
C ILE A 441 23.39 19.24 2.41
N CYS A 442 24.11 18.83 1.37
CA CYS A 442 23.75 19.11 -0.02
C CYS A 442 22.79 18.06 -0.56
N PRO A 443 21.70 18.44 -1.26
CA PRO A 443 20.81 17.49 -1.91
C PRO A 443 21.57 16.64 -2.95
N ASP A 444 21.44 15.32 -2.84
CA ASP A 444 21.92 14.33 -3.81
C ASP A 444 23.37 14.52 -4.29
N PHE A 445 24.27 14.87 -3.36
CA PHE A 445 25.69 15.04 -3.65
C PHE A 445 26.53 13.85 -3.17
N ASP A 446 27.10 13.11 -4.11
CA ASP A 446 27.86 11.88 -3.92
C ASP A 446 29.16 11.88 -4.73
N LEU A 447 30.25 11.39 -4.14
CA LEU A 447 31.50 11.13 -4.84
C LEU A 447 31.89 9.65 -4.79
N CYS A 448 32.44 9.13 -5.89
CA CYS A 448 33.15 7.85 -5.86
C CYS A 448 34.53 8.03 -5.19
N ASP A 449 35.15 6.93 -4.73
CA ASP A 449 36.51 6.96 -4.17
C ASP A 449 37.53 7.72 -5.02
N LYS A 450 37.51 7.52 -6.35
CA LYS A 450 38.45 8.17 -7.28
C LYS A 450 38.28 9.69 -7.31
N CYS A 451 37.05 10.17 -7.27
CA CYS A 451 36.75 11.61 -7.30
C CYS A 451 36.92 12.24 -5.93
N ARG A 452 36.59 11.52 -4.84
CA ARG A 452 36.81 12.00 -3.47
C ARG A 452 38.26 12.37 -3.19
N MET A 453 39.21 11.62 -3.75
CA MET A 453 40.65 11.89 -3.59
C MET A 453 41.13 13.12 -4.37
N LYS A 454 40.40 13.54 -5.40
CA LYS A 454 40.80 14.63 -6.31
C LYS A 454 40.05 15.93 -6.07
N PHE A 455 38.83 15.84 -5.57
CA PHE A 455 37.92 16.97 -5.38
C PHE A 455 37.58 17.13 -3.90
N SER A 456 37.75 18.37 -3.41
CA SER A 456 37.31 18.78 -2.09
C SER A 456 35.92 19.42 -2.17
N HIS A 457 34.97 18.85 -1.44
CA HIS A 457 33.65 19.44 -1.22
C HIS A 457 33.64 20.26 0.09
N GLN A 458 32.83 21.32 0.17
CA GLN A 458 32.80 22.24 1.32
C GLN A 458 32.26 21.59 2.60
N HIS A 459 31.39 20.60 2.48
CA HIS A 459 30.86 19.83 3.61
C HIS A 459 31.59 18.50 3.79
N GLU A 460 31.62 18.00 5.01
CA GLU A 460 32.17 16.68 5.32
C GLU A 460 31.32 15.58 4.66
N LEU A 461 32.00 14.66 3.96
CA LEU A 461 31.36 13.55 3.24
C LEU A 461 31.42 12.28 4.08
N VAL A 462 30.27 11.63 4.23
CA VAL A 462 30.09 10.36 4.97
C VAL A 462 30.28 9.18 4.01
N PRO A 463 31.17 8.22 4.30
CA PRO A 463 31.38 7.05 3.46
C PRO A 463 30.31 5.97 3.69
N PHE A 464 29.84 5.38 2.60
CA PHE A 464 28.96 4.21 2.55
C PHE A 464 29.62 3.14 1.68
N ASP A 465 29.85 1.94 2.21
CA ASP A 465 30.45 0.85 1.44
C ASP A 465 29.44 0.28 0.44
N ILE A 466 29.80 0.33 -0.84
CA ILE A 466 29.13 -0.32 -1.96
C ILE A 466 29.93 -1.57 -2.30
N ALA A 467 29.38 -2.73 -1.93
CA ALA A 467 30.04 -4.02 -2.08
C ALA A 467 30.51 -4.24 -3.53
N ALA A 468 31.83 -4.43 -3.69
CA ALA A 468 32.46 -4.71 -4.97
C ALA A 468 32.13 -6.13 -5.46
N ARG A 469 31.87 -6.28 -6.76
CA ARG A 469 31.64 -7.57 -7.44
C ARG A 469 32.88 -8.46 -7.37
N THR A 470 32.83 -9.54 -6.58
CA THR A 470 33.72 -10.70 -6.72
C THR A 470 32.99 -12.02 -6.42
N HIS A 471 32.99 -12.89 -7.44
CA HIS A 471 32.71 -14.34 -7.50
C HIS A 471 31.28 -14.83 -7.18
N GLU A 472 30.65 -15.41 -8.22
CA GLU A 472 29.24 -15.86 -8.35
C GLU A 472 28.63 -16.56 -7.12
N GLU A 473 29.40 -17.27 -6.30
CA GLU A 473 28.92 -17.99 -5.12
C GLU A 473 28.50 -17.05 -3.98
N LYS A 474 29.31 -16.02 -3.66
CA LYS A 474 29.03 -15.08 -2.56
C LYS A 474 27.88 -14.15 -2.91
N GLU A 475 27.82 -13.71 -4.16
CA GLU A 475 26.72 -12.90 -4.71
C GLU A 475 25.40 -13.66 -4.72
N THR A 476 25.40 -14.95 -5.11
CA THR A 476 24.20 -15.79 -5.07
C THR A 476 23.72 -15.99 -3.63
N LEU A 477 24.65 -16.23 -2.69
CA LEU A 477 24.35 -16.35 -1.27
C LEU A 477 23.72 -15.08 -0.70
N GLU A 478 24.38 -13.93 -0.83
CA GLU A 478 23.88 -12.66 -0.30
C GLU A 478 22.52 -12.30 -0.90
N ARG A 479 22.31 -12.58 -2.20
CA ARG A 479 21.03 -12.33 -2.88
C ARG A 479 19.91 -13.25 -2.44
N LEU A 480 20.20 -14.52 -2.18
CA LEU A 480 19.21 -15.42 -1.61
C LEU A 480 18.89 -15.01 -0.18
N ALA A 481 19.91 -14.75 0.64
CA ALA A 481 19.77 -14.42 2.06
C ALA A 481 19.05 -13.09 2.34
N ASN A 482 19.21 -12.08 1.47
CA ASN A 482 18.65 -10.73 1.68
C ASN A 482 17.21 -10.54 1.16
N VAL A 483 16.52 -11.62 0.78
CA VAL A 483 15.14 -11.57 0.26
C VAL A 483 14.18 -12.20 1.29
N PRO A 484 12.91 -11.73 1.41
CA PRO A 484 11.97 -12.32 2.36
C PRO A 484 11.80 -13.84 2.20
N CYS A 485 11.67 -14.55 3.32
CA CYS A 485 11.57 -16.00 3.35
C CYS A 485 10.47 -16.56 2.45
N ALA A 486 9.32 -15.89 2.36
CA ALA A 486 8.22 -16.30 1.48
C ALA A 486 8.64 -16.38 0.00
N VAL A 487 9.46 -15.42 -0.47
CA VAL A 487 9.96 -15.39 -1.85
C VAL A 487 11.04 -16.47 -2.07
N GLN A 488 11.89 -16.71 -1.07
CA GLN A 488 12.86 -17.81 -1.11
C GLN A 488 12.16 -19.18 -1.24
N LEU A 489 11.13 -19.42 -0.42
CA LEU A 489 10.33 -20.64 -0.43
C LEU A 489 9.58 -20.81 -1.75
N TYR A 490 8.96 -19.74 -2.26
CA TYR A 490 8.30 -19.75 -3.56
C TYR A 490 9.28 -20.11 -4.69
N ALA A 491 10.47 -19.49 -4.71
CA ALA A 491 11.51 -19.80 -5.68
C ALA A 491 11.98 -21.26 -5.58
N LEU A 492 12.16 -21.80 -4.36
CA LEU A 492 12.53 -23.20 -4.14
C LEU A 492 11.49 -24.15 -4.74
N VAL A 493 10.21 -24.00 -4.37
CA VAL A 493 9.12 -24.86 -4.85
C VAL A 493 8.97 -24.75 -6.37
N HIS A 494 8.99 -23.53 -6.90
CA HIS A 494 8.88 -23.28 -8.33
C HIS A 494 10.00 -23.95 -9.15
N CYS A 495 11.24 -23.98 -8.65
CA CYS A 495 12.36 -24.57 -9.37
C CYS A 495 12.19 -26.07 -9.67
N PHE A 496 11.43 -26.80 -8.85
CA PHE A 496 11.18 -28.24 -9.05
C PHE A 496 10.03 -28.54 -10.02
N VAL A 497 9.34 -27.51 -10.53
CA VAL A 497 8.28 -27.62 -11.53
C VAL A 497 8.55 -26.76 -12.77
N CYS A 498 9.73 -26.13 -12.84
CA CYS A 498 10.08 -25.17 -13.88
C CYS A 498 11.25 -25.65 -14.72
N ASP A 499 10.99 -25.93 -16.00
CA ASP A 499 12.02 -26.32 -16.96
C ASP A 499 12.56 -25.14 -17.80
N VAL A 500 12.01 -23.94 -17.62
CA VAL A 500 12.39 -22.75 -18.39
C VAL A 500 13.74 -22.20 -17.89
N SER A 501 14.70 -22.05 -18.81
CA SER A 501 16.05 -21.55 -18.51
C SER A 501 16.06 -20.06 -18.14
N MET A 502 15.27 -19.23 -18.84
CA MET A 502 15.04 -17.81 -18.54
C MET A 502 13.65 -17.59 -17.94
N CYS A 503 13.41 -18.20 -16.78
CA CYS A 503 12.13 -18.06 -16.10
C CYS A 503 11.96 -16.65 -15.51
N GLY A 504 10.80 -16.03 -15.74
CA GLY A 504 10.43 -14.72 -15.17
C GLY A 504 9.96 -14.75 -13.71
N VAL A 505 9.98 -15.90 -13.05
CA VAL A 505 9.69 -16.01 -11.60
C VAL A 505 10.88 -15.43 -10.80
N PRO A 506 10.62 -14.53 -9.83
CA PRO A 506 11.68 -13.96 -9.00
C PRO A 506 12.58 -15.04 -8.40
N LEU A 507 13.89 -14.79 -8.46
CA LEU A 507 14.94 -15.70 -7.97
C LEU A 507 15.00 -17.11 -8.59
N CYS A 508 14.15 -17.48 -9.55
CA CYS A 508 14.16 -18.83 -10.13
C CYS A 508 15.54 -19.21 -10.69
N ALA A 509 16.16 -18.35 -11.48
CA ALA A 509 17.48 -18.62 -12.05
C ALA A 509 18.57 -18.73 -10.95
N LEU A 510 18.51 -17.87 -9.94
CA LEU A 510 19.45 -17.86 -8.81
C LEU A 510 19.30 -19.12 -7.95
N MET A 511 18.07 -19.50 -7.64
CA MET A 511 17.77 -20.72 -6.89
C MET A 511 18.18 -21.97 -7.66
N LYS A 512 17.94 -22.03 -8.99
CA LYS A 512 18.46 -23.11 -9.85
C LYS A 512 20.00 -23.19 -9.80
N SER A 513 20.68 -22.05 -9.87
CA SER A 513 22.14 -21.99 -9.76
C SER A 513 22.63 -22.48 -8.39
N ALA A 514 21.99 -22.03 -7.31
CA ALA A 514 22.31 -22.45 -5.94
C ALA A 514 22.07 -23.94 -5.71
N LEU A 515 20.97 -24.50 -6.25
CA LEU A 515 20.68 -25.93 -6.21
C LEU A 515 21.69 -26.74 -7.03
N HIS A 516 22.09 -26.22 -8.20
CA HIS A 516 23.11 -26.85 -9.03
C HIS A 516 24.47 -26.90 -8.32
N HIS A 517 24.84 -25.80 -7.66
CA HIS A 517 26.01 -25.76 -6.78
C HIS A 517 25.85 -26.76 -5.63
N TYR A 518 24.72 -26.77 -4.93
CA TYR A 518 24.45 -27.66 -3.80
C TYR A 518 24.63 -29.15 -4.16
N VAL A 519 24.15 -29.57 -5.34
CA VAL A 519 24.31 -30.95 -5.83
C VAL A 519 25.78 -31.33 -6.05
N LYS A 520 26.61 -30.37 -6.48
CA LYS A 520 28.00 -30.60 -6.89
C LYS A 520 29.04 -30.23 -5.82
N CYS A 521 28.63 -29.50 -4.78
CA CYS A 521 29.54 -28.96 -3.78
C CYS A 521 29.93 -30.04 -2.75
N GLY A 522 31.22 -30.30 -2.63
CA GLY A 522 31.79 -31.22 -1.63
C GLY A 522 32.35 -30.54 -0.38
N LYS A 523 32.11 -29.23 -0.20
CA LYS A 523 32.65 -28.47 0.94
C LYS A 523 31.76 -28.65 2.18
N GLU A 524 32.32 -29.15 3.29
CA GLU A 524 31.57 -29.35 4.56
C GLU A 524 31.00 -28.04 5.14
N LYS A 525 31.71 -26.91 4.96
CA LYS A 525 31.32 -25.58 5.44
C LYS A 525 31.16 -24.59 4.28
N CYS A 526 30.21 -24.86 3.38
CA CYS A 526 29.81 -23.91 2.35
C CYS A 526 28.60 -23.09 2.82
N GLU A 527 28.75 -21.76 2.82
CA GLU A 527 27.70 -20.82 3.23
C GLU A 527 26.48 -20.86 2.28
N LEU A 528 26.71 -20.91 0.96
CA LEU A 528 25.63 -21.06 -0.04
C LEU A 528 24.85 -22.37 0.15
N CYS A 529 25.54 -23.47 0.45
CA CYS A 529 24.88 -24.74 0.75
C CYS A 529 24.17 -24.73 2.11
N GLY A 530 24.70 -23.97 3.08
CA GLY A 530 24.02 -23.69 4.35
C GLY A 530 22.70 -22.95 4.12
N GLU A 531 22.71 -21.95 3.25
CA GLU A 531 21.52 -21.16 2.93
C GLU A 531 20.46 -21.97 2.17
N VAL A 532 20.86 -22.80 1.20
CA VAL A 532 19.94 -23.76 0.53
C VAL A 532 19.31 -24.71 1.54
N ARG A 533 20.08 -25.25 2.49
CA ARG A 533 19.54 -26.10 3.58
C ARG A 533 18.60 -25.34 4.49
N ARG A 534 18.89 -24.09 4.83
CA ARG A 534 18.01 -23.24 5.64
C ARG A 534 16.65 -23.05 4.97
N ILE A 535 16.64 -22.69 3.68
CA ILE A 535 15.42 -22.47 2.91
C ILE A 535 14.63 -23.78 2.75
N ALA A 536 15.30 -24.88 2.41
CA ALA A 536 14.65 -26.19 2.30
C ALA A 536 14.12 -26.69 3.65
N GLY A 537 14.86 -26.46 4.73
CA GLY A 537 14.46 -26.81 6.09
C GLY A 537 13.18 -26.08 6.53
N MET A 538 13.07 -24.80 6.22
CA MET A 538 11.83 -24.03 6.43
C MET A 538 10.65 -24.64 5.67
N HIS A 539 10.85 -24.95 4.38
CA HIS A 539 9.80 -25.60 3.59
C HIS A 539 9.37 -26.94 4.20
N ILE A 540 10.31 -27.77 4.60
CA ILE A 540 10.05 -29.10 5.19
C ILE A 540 9.23 -29.00 6.47
N GLN A 541 9.48 -27.98 7.30
CA GLN A 541 8.76 -27.79 8.57
C GLN A 541 7.30 -27.37 8.35
N GLU A 542 7.01 -26.63 7.29
CA GLU A 542 5.69 -26.03 7.04
C GLU A 542 4.87 -26.79 5.97
N CYS A 543 5.50 -27.62 5.14
CA CYS A 543 4.85 -28.27 4.00
C CYS A 543 3.92 -29.41 4.42
N LYS A 544 2.62 -29.23 4.17
CA LYS A 544 1.57 -30.24 4.36
C LYS A 544 1.09 -30.87 3.05
N ASP A 545 1.67 -30.46 1.92
CA ASP A 545 1.25 -30.91 0.59
C ASP A 545 1.84 -32.29 0.26
N VAL A 546 0.96 -33.28 0.15
CA VAL A 546 1.29 -34.67 -0.19
C VAL A 546 1.82 -34.80 -1.63
N SER A 547 1.50 -33.82 -2.49
CA SER A 547 1.91 -33.78 -3.89
C SER A 547 3.17 -32.94 -4.16
N CYS A 548 3.79 -32.41 -3.10
CA CYS A 548 4.95 -31.54 -3.18
C CYS A 548 6.10 -32.18 -3.99
N LYS A 549 6.69 -31.40 -4.91
CA LYS A 549 7.79 -31.83 -5.78
C LYS A 549 9.18 -31.56 -5.20
N VAL A 550 9.27 -30.87 -4.06
CA VAL A 550 10.55 -30.61 -3.39
C VAL A 550 11.03 -31.92 -2.74
N PRO A 551 12.24 -32.41 -3.08
CA PRO A 551 12.73 -33.67 -2.56
C PRO A 551 13.21 -33.52 -1.10
N HIS A 552 12.32 -33.62 -0.11
CA HIS A 552 12.65 -33.39 1.31
C HIS A 552 13.87 -34.21 1.79
N ARG A 553 13.96 -35.48 1.39
CA ARG A 553 15.07 -36.37 1.76
C ARG A 553 16.44 -35.94 1.18
N PHE A 554 16.45 -35.15 0.11
CA PHE A 554 17.67 -34.67 -0.53
C PHE A 554 18.39 -33.59 0.30
N PHE A 555 17.64 -32.82 1.10
CA PHE A 555 18.18 -31.71 1.90
C PHE A 555 18.43 -32.06 3.38
N MET A 556 18.01 -33.24 3.83
CA MET A 556 18.19 -33.73 5.22
C MET A 556 19.54 -34.46 5.44
N LYS A 557 20.46 -34.40 4.47
CA LYS A 557 21.79 -35.04 4.55
C LYS A 557 22.86 -34.13 5.13
#